data_AF-A0A2D8ADR8-F1
#
_entry.id   AF-A0A2D8ADR8-F1
#
_cell.length_a   1.000
_cell.length_b   1.000
_cell.length_c   1.000
_cell.angle_alpha   90.00
_cell.angle_beta   90.00
_cell.angle_gamma   90.00
#
_symmetry.space_group_name_H-M   'P 1'
#
loop_
_entity.id
_entity.type
_entity.pdbx_description
1 polymer ?
#
loop_
_entity_poly.entity_id
_entity_poly.type
_entity_poly.pdbx_seq_one_letter_code
_entity_poly.pdbx_strand_id
1 'polypeptide(L)'
;MEKEFTGWVPTVGGRLSFSIIGQTTHPEPASFFNEAGQTKRFVFGYQHRNQSDASFFMGIGPLLNLIRGVSGNFTFAMLASSCDVANDIDEPLVGRLFIFYKHQEVTAELKRALFKVQGSFGLERKEDCLRIVFQDTLTPNLIALYRKYGIYMLDMSLARSGKAVFQYPQDRFSKKAFDYRRKAIQLGDIERHVASELFFFLKDVCHKHQHHSPRTDTIVDLYDTSLDKELWINETLRSLYKRVLDFKRSSATGTSYSALGLLAYVRSFKKSFCAQEKEGGYQFLSLNDDELESSINVCRSIKESATSGANEVNGFRLSIFVALFTVWAALFGLFGLASEGGKAKQIRELSLLEIDFVNALLANPLILLLPFWFFAILHASMRSVAKPTEFKRILFVIPKSIQLLILICLSLLLSGVGLWNIFKWVGF
;
A
#
# COMPACT_ATOMS: atom_id res chain seq x y z
N MET A 1 -18.99 -27.04 -22.27
CA MET A 1 -17.67 -27.18 -21.64
C MET A 1 -17.69 -26.43 -20.32
N GLU A 2 -17.12 -27.02 -19.28
CA GLU A 2 -16.87 -26.31 -18.03
C GLU A 2 -15.85 -25.20 -18.31
N LYS A 3 -16.11 -23.98 -17.81
CA LYS A 3 -15.12 -22.89 -17.90
C LYS A 3 -14.05 -23.18 -16.84
N GLU A 4 -12.81 -23.15 -17.27
CA GLU A 4 -11.64 -23.25 -16.40
C GLU A 4 -10.92 -21.91 -16.42
N PHE A 5 -10.58 -21.42 -15.23
CA PHE A 5 -9.81 -20.20 -15.08
C PHE A 5 -8.51 -20.49 -14.37
N THR A 6 -7.42 -19.92 -14.85
CA THR A 6 -6.09 -20.06 -14.24
C THR A 6 -5.50 -18.70 -13.90
N GLY A 7 -4.85 -18.63 -12.74
CA GLY A 7 -4.10 -17.47 -12.29
C GLY A 7 -2.89 -17.87 -11.46
N TRP A 8 -2.15 -16.88 -10.97
CA TRP A 8 -0.96 -17.11 -10.16
C TRP A 8 -0.97 -16.30 -8.87
N VAL A 9 -0.89 -16.99 -7.74
CA VAL A 9 -0.64 -16.40 -6.43
C VAL A 9 0.87 -16.17 -6.31
N PRO A 10 1.34 -14.91 -6.23
CA PRO A 10 2.77 -14.60 -6.26
C PRO A 10 3.56 -15.27 -5.13
N THR A 11 4.72 -15.84 -5.46
CA THR A 11 5.69 -16.36 -4.49
C THR A 11 7.11 -16.00 -4.91
N VAL A 12 7.88 -15.40 -4.01
CA VAL A 12 9.29 -15.02 -4.28
C VAL A 12 10.20 -16.26 -4.31
N GLY A 13 9.92 -17.23 -3.44
CA GLY A 13 10.74 -18.44 -3.31
C GLY A 13 10.42 -19.52 -4.35
N GLY A 14 9.50 -19.26 -5.28
CA GLY A 14 8.97 -20.25 -6.24
C GLY A 14 8.00 -21.25 -5.63
N ARG A 15 7.81 -21.23 -4.30
CA ARG A 15 6.92 -22.13 -3.58
C ARG A 15 6.13 -21.39 -2.50
N LEU A 16 4.82 -21.65 -2.42
CA LEU A 16 3.95 -21.20 -1.35
C LEU A 16 4.09 -22.15 -0.16
N SER A 17 4.13 -21.56 1.04
CA SER A 17 4.02 -22.34 2.26
C SER A 17 2.55 -22.36 2.69
N PHE A 18 1.89 -23.52 2.62
CA PHE A 18 0.51 -23.59 3.07
C PHE A 18 0.34 -23.34 4.57
N SER A 19 1.42 -23.42 5.37
CA SER A 19 1.38 -23.09 6.80
C SER A 19 1.18 -21.60 7.10
N ILE A 20 1.43 -20.70 6.15
CA ILE A 20 1.24 -19.26 6.34
C ILE A 20 -0.14 -18.77 5.89
N ILE A 21 -0.97 -19.66 5.31
CA ILE A 21 -2.31 -19.30 4.86
C ILE A 21 -3.11 -18.79 6.05
N GLY A 22 -3.73 -17.62 5.87
CA GLY A 22 -4.55 -16.95 6.87
C GLY A 22 -3.81 -15.98 7.78
N GLN A 23 -2.49 -15.80 7.62
CA GLN A 23 -1.71 -14.81 8.38
C GLN A 23 -1.78 -13.38 7.83
N THR A 24 -2.68 -13.12 6.87
CA THR A 24 -2.88 -11.80 6.28
C THR A 24 -3.63 -10.87 7.24
N THR A 25 -3.28 -9.59 7.18
CA THR A 25 -3.97 -8.49 7.87
C THR A 25 -4.68 -7.55 6.91
N HIS A 26 -4.59 -7.82 5.59
CA HIS A 26 -5.11 -6.97 4.53
C HIS A 26 -6.06 -7.77 3.61
N PRO A 27 -7.11 -7.13 3.05
CA PRO A 27 -7.64 -5.80 3.40
C PRO A 27 -8.19 -5.75 4.83
N GLU A 28 -8.65 -6.88 5.35
CA GLU A 28 -9.03 -7.07 6.75
C GLU A 28 -8.42 -8.37 7.28
N PRO A 29 -8.22 -8.48 8.61
CA PRO A 29 -7.78 -9.73 9.22
C PRO A 29 -8.76 -10.86 8.89
N ALA A 30 -8.23 -11.98 8.44
CA ALA A 30 -9.04 -13.15 8.14
C ALA A 30 -9.08 -14.11 9.34
N SER A 31 -10.18 -14.84 9.49
CA SER A 31 -10.36 -15.83 10.55
C SER A 31 -10.12 -17.22 9.97
N PHE A 32 -9.13 -17.94 10.50
CA PHE A 32 -8.63 -19.18 9.91
C PHE A 32 -8.42 -20.30 10.92
N PHE A 33 -8.54 -21.52 10.38
CA PHE A 33 -8.11 -22.80 10.93
C PHE A 33 -7.21 -23.44 9.86
N ASN A 34 -5.95 -23.66 10.19
CA ASN A 34 -4.95 -24.19 9.26
C ASN A 34 -4.06 -25.17 10.01
N GLU A 35 -4.46 -26.43 10.00
CA GLU A 35 -3.83 -27.48 10.78
C GLU A 35 -3.27 -28.58 9.87
N ALA A 36 -2.08 -29.06 10.22
CA ALA A 36 -1.47 -30.21 9.59
C ALA A 36 -1.75 -31.47 10.43
N GLY A 37 -2.36 -32.47 9.80
CA GLY A 37 -2.34 -33.86 10.23
C GLY A 37 -1.03 -34.55 9.86
N GLN A 38 -1.01 -35.88 9.90
CA GLN A 38 0.17 -36.67 9.54
C GLN A 38 0.33 -36.78 8.02
N THR A 39 -0.79 -36.90 7.30
CA THR A 39 -0.81 -37.08 5.84
C THR A 39 -1.60 -36.02 5.12
N LYS A 40 -2.30 -35.12 5.83
CA LYS A 40 -3.14 -34.08 5.22
C LYS A 40 -3.05 -32.77 5.95
N ARG A 41 -3.18 -31.67 5.22
CA ARG A 41 -3.43 -30.34 5.76
C ARG A 41 -4.88 -29.96 5.53
N PHE A 42 -5.49 -29.36 6.53
CA PHE A 42 -6.87 -28.86 6.48
C PHE A 42 -6.88 -27.36 6.68
N VAL A 43 -7.48 -26.65 5.74
CA VAL A 43 -7.57 -25.20 5.74
C VAL A 43 -9.03 -24.78 5.64
N PHE A 44 -9.52 -24.10 6.66
CA PHE A 44 -10.80 -23.43 6.65
C PHE A 44 -10.61 -21.99 7.08
N GLY A 45 -11.22 -21.05 6.37
CA GLY A 45 -11.25 -19.69 6.87
C GLY A 45 -12.18 -18.80 6.08
N TYR A 46 -12.37 -17.60 6.59
CA TYR A 46 -13.21 -16.59 5.97
C TYR A 46 -12.64 -15.20 6.16
N GLN A 47 -12.96 -14.32 5.23
CA GLN A 47 -12.58 -12.91 5.24
C GLN A 47 -13.77 -12.07 4.78
N HIS A 48 -13.92 -10.91 5.41
CA HIS A 48 -14.84 -9.89 4.93
C HIS A 48 -14.15 -8.99 3.90
N ARG A 49 -14.87 -8.67 2.83
CA ARG A 49 -14.42 -7.69 1.85
C ARG A 49 -15.56 -6.75 1.50
N ASN A 50 -15.24 -5.45 1.47
CA ASN A 50 -16.08 -4.45 0.85
C ASN A 50 -15.68 -4.32 -0.63
N GLN A 51 -16.63 -4.64 -1.51
CA GLN A 51 -16.51 -4.57 -2.96
C GLN A 51 -17.32 -3.40 -3.54
N SER A 52 -17.59 -2.35 -2.75
CA SER A 52 -18.22 -1.12 -3.26
C SER A 52 -17.50 -0.54 -4.48
N ASP A 53 -16.19 -0.77 -4.55
CA ASP A 53 -15.30 -0.24 -5.57
C ASP A 53 -15.09 -1.23 -6.73
N ALA A 54 -15.40 -2.50 -6.52
CA ALA A 54 -15.28 -3.51 -7.56
C ALA A 54 -16.41 -3.32 -8.58
N SER A 55 -16.04 -3.36 -9.86
CA SER A 55 -16.87 -3.11 -11.04
C SER A 55 -18.14 -3.95 -11.14
N PHE A 56 -18.33 -4.93 -10.24
CA PHE A 56 -19.44 -5.88 -10.19
C PHE A 56 -20.83 -5.23 -10.29
N PHE A 57 -20.98 -3.98 -9.81
CA PHE A 57 -22.24 -3.22 -9.91
C PHE A 57 -22.13 -1.90 -10.70
N MET A 58 -21.01 -1.59 -11.35
CA MET A 58 -20.78 -0.27 -11.97
C MET A 58 -21.75 0.10 -13.10
N GLY A 59 -22.47 -0.87 -13.70
CA GLY A 59 -23.54 -0.55 -14.65
C GLY A 59 -24.76 0.14 -14.02
N ILE A 60 -24.87 0.12 -12.68
CA ILE A 60 -26.02 0.62 -11.94
C ILE A 60 -25.45 1.46 -10.79
N GLY A 61 -25.26 2.78 -11.03
CA GLY A 61 -24.41 3.65 -10.20
C GLY A 61 -24.69 3.64 -8.67
N PRO A 62 -23.77 4.22 -7.86
CA PRO A 62 -23.80 4.18 -6.39
C PRO A 62 -25.15 4.53 -5.75
N LEU A 63 -25.88 5.44 -6.38
CA LEU A 63 -27.22 5.86 -5.97
C LEU A 63 -28.24 4.72 -5.98
N LEU A 64 -28.19 3.83 -6.98
CA LEU A 64 -29.11 2.69 -7.09
C LEU A 64 -28.74 1.56 -6.14
N ASN A 65 -27.46 1.38 -5.80
CA ASN A 65 -27.05 0.45 -4.75
C ASN A 65 -27.55 0.92 -3.37
N LEU A 66 -27.52 2.23 -3.13
CA LEU A 66 -28.11 2.85 -1.94
C LEU A 66 -29.63 2.63 -1.89
N ILE A 67 -30.35 2.91 -2.98
CA ILE A 67 -31.81 2.72 -3.06
C ILE A 67 -32.21 1.23 -2.92
N ARG A 68 -31.37 0.31 -3.37
CA ARG A 68 -31.65 -1.14 -3.35
C ARG A 68 -31.09 -1.87 -2.12
N GLY A 69 -30.40 -1.18 -1.22
CA GLY A 69 -29.80 -1.78 -0.03
C GLY A 69 -28.74 -2.84 -0.32
N VAL A 70 -28.08 -2.77 -1.49
CA VAL A 70 -26.98 -3.69 -1.82
C VAL A 70 -25.71 -3.15 -1.18
N SER A 71 -25.29 -3.77 -0.08
CA SER A 71 -24.29 -3.21 0.83
C SER A 71 -22.85 -3.31 0.36
N GLY A 72 -22.55 -3.86 -0.83
CA GLY A 72 -21.18 -4.10 -1.32
C GLY A 72 -20.34 -5.04 -0.43
N ASN A 73 -20.91 -5.48 0.69
CA ASN A 73 -20.25 -6.17 1.78
C ASN A 73 -20.49 -7.67 1.64
N PHE A 74 -19.44 -8.39 1.31
CA PHE A 74 -19.50 -9.83 1.10
C PHE A 74 -18.62 -10.56 2.12
N THR A 75 -19.00 -11.79 2.41
CA THR A 75 -18.14 -12.72 3.16
C THR A 75 -17.62 -13.76 2.20
N PHE A 76 -16.31 -13.89 2.14
CA PHE A 76 -15.60 -14.91 1.39
C PHE A 76 -15.20 -16.02 2.34
N ALA A 77 -15.40 -17.28 1.96
CA ALA A 77 -14.90 -18.41 2.72
C ALA A 77 -14.16 -19.39 1.83
N MET A 78 -13.20 -20.08 2.42
CA MET A 78 -12.43 -21.15 1.80
C MET A 78 -12.53 -22.41 2.64
N LEU A 79 -12.70 -23.53 1.96
CA LEU A 79 -12.59 -24.86 2.54
C LEU A 79 -11.68 -25.72 1.66
N ALA A 80 -10.51 -26.08 2.14
CA ALA A 80 -9.54 -26.81 1.34
C ALA A 80 -8.70 -27.79 2.14
N SER A 81 -8.19 -28.80 1.45
CA SER A 81 -7.23 -29.75 2.00
C SER A 81 -6.19 -30.13 0.96
N SER A 82 -4.96 -30.40 1.40
CA SER A 82 -3.95 -31.08 0.61
C SER A 82 -3.63 -32.39 1.30
N CYS A 83 -3.20 -33.43 0.59
CA CYS A 83 -2.35 -34.40 1.26
C CYS A 83 -0.98 -33.71 1.46
N ASP A 84 -0.45 -33.83 2.67
CA ASP A 84 0.84 -33.32 3.09
C ASP A 84 1.69 -34.57 3.34
N VAL A 85 1.77 -35.45 2.33
CA VAL A 85 2.72 -36.56 2.38
C VAL A 85 4.08 -35.89 2.32
N ALA A 86 4.88 -36.04 3.38
CA ALA A 86 6.12 -35.28 3.62
C ALA A 86 7.14 -35.24 2.45
N ASN A 87 6.94 -36.07 1.42
CA ASN A 87 7.80 -36.18 0.25
C ASN A 87 7.19 -35.64 -1.05
N ASP A 88 5.88 -35.37 -1.12
CA ASP A 88 5.28 -34.80 -2.33
C ASP A 88 5.18 -33.28 -2.20
N ILE A 89 6.23 -32.61 -2.68
CA ILE A 89 6.35 -31.15 -2.58
C ILE A 89 5.38 -30.45 -3.55
N ASP A 90 4.83 -31.16 -4.53
CA ASP A 90 4.04 -30.57 -5.60
C ASP A 90 2.54 -30.81 -5.41
N GLU A 91 2.14 -31.48 -4.33
CA GLU A 91 0.73 -31.74 -4.07
C GLU A 91 -0.07 -30.44 -3.83
N PRO A 92 -1.17 -30.23 -4.60
CA PRO A 92 -1.95 -29.00 -4.52
C PRO A 92 -2.90 -28.99 -3.33
N LEU A 93 -3.23 -27.79 -2.87
CA LEU A 93 -4.35 -27.53 -1.97
C LEU A 93 -5.64 -27.53 -2.81
N VAL A 94 -6.49 -28.53 -2.61
CA VAL A 94 -7.75 -28.70 -3.36
C VAL A 94 -8.93 -28.38 -2.45
N GLY A 95 -9.91 -27.63 -2.96
CA GLY A 95 -11.01 -27.18 -2.12
C GLY A 95 -12.11 -26.44 -2.84
N ARG A 96 -12.88 -25.70 -2.05
CA ARG A 96 -13.99 -24.86 -2.49
C ARG A 96 -13.87 -23.46 -1.93
N LEU A 97 -14.27 -22.50 -2.74
CA LEU A 97 -14.41 -21.11 -2.36
C LEU A 97 -15.88 -20.71 -2.43
N PHE A 98 -16.29 -19.84 -1.53
CA PHE A 98 -17.68 -19.42 -1.37
C PHE A 98 -17.76 -17.90 -1.28
N ILE A 99 -18.76 -17.32 -1.93
CA ILE A 99 -19.18 -15.92 -1.73
C ILE A 99 -20.57 -15.94 -1.12
N PHE A 100 -20.75 -15.21 -0.02
CA PHE A 100 -22.04 -15.06 0.65
C PHE A 100 -22.52 -13.61 0.65
N TYR A 101 -23.83 -13.42 0.46
CA TYR A 101 -24.51 -12.16 0.78
C TYR A 101 -24.94 -12.18 2.27
N LYS A 102 -25.26 -11.01 2.85
CA LYS A 102 -25.60 -10.86 4.29
C LYS A 102 -24.44 -11.18 5.23
N HIS A 103 -23.43 -10.33 5.17
CA HIS A 103 -22.18 -10.46 5.93
C HIS A 103 -22.40 -10.78 7.43
N GLN A 104 -23.27 -10.06 8.13
CA GLN A 104 -23.43 -10.21 9.59
C GLN A 104 -23.94 -11.60 9.99
N GLU A 105 -25.05 -12.06 9.39
CA GLU A 105 -25.62 -13.37 9.71
C GLU A 105 -24.65 -14.50 9.35
N VAL A 106 -24.00 -14.40 8.19
CA VAL A 106 -23.05 -15.41 7.70
C VAL A 106 -21.81 -15.48 8.57
N THR A 107 -21.21 -14.32 8.90
CA THR A 107 -20.00 -14.26 9.72
C THR A 107 -20.24 -14.83 11.12
N ALA A 108 -21.43 -14.60 11.71
CA ALA A 108 -21.77 -15.21 12.99
C ALA A 108 -21.77 -16.74 12.93
N GLU A 109 -22.37 -17.34 11.89
CA GLU A 109 -22.39 -18.79 11.72
C GLU A 109 -21.00 -19.37 11.39
N LEU A 110 -20.23 -18.71 10.52
CA LEU A 110 -18.86 -19.12 10.19
C LEU A 110 -17.95 -19.04 11.42
N LYS A 111 -18.09 -18.01 12.26
CA LYS A 111 -17.35 -17.87 13.52
C LYS A 111 -17.68 -18.99 14.49
N ARG A 112 -18.97 -19.35 14.63
CA ARG A 112 -19.39 -20.50 15.46
C ARG A 112 -18.82 -21.81 14.93
N ALA A 113 -18.88 -22.02 13.61
CA ALA A 113 -18.30 -23.20 12.98
C ALA A 113 -16.79 -23.29 13.23
N LEU A 114 -16.07 -22.17 13.04
CA LEU A 114 -14.63 -22.07 13.30
C LEU A 114 -14.29 -22.39 14.76
N PHE A 115 -15.01 -21.77 15.70
CA PHE A 115 -14.81 -22.01 17.13
C PHE A 115 -15.06 -23.47 17.51
N LYS A 116 -16.09 -24.11 16.95
CA LYS A 116 -16.35 -25.54 17.15
C LYS A 116 -15.20 -26.41 16.66
N VAL A 117 -14.64 -26.10 15.49
CA VAL A 117 -13.49 -26.84 14.94
C VAL A 117 -12.25 -26.65 15.81
N GLN A 118 -11.94 -25.41 16.20
CA GLN A 118 -10.81 -25.09 17.07
C GLN A 118 -10.94 -25.74 18.46
N GLY A 119 -12.14 -25.74 19.04
CA GLY A 119 -12.41 -26.35 20.34
C GLY A 119 -12.25 -27.87 20.34
N SER A 120 -12.74 -28.55 19.30
CA SER A 120 -12.56 -30.01 19.14
C SER A 120 -11.09 -30.42 19.01
N PHE A 121 -10.22 -29.51 18.55
CA PHE A 121 -8.81 -29.82 18.31
C PHE A 121 -7.93 -29.76 19.57
N GLY A 122 -8.39 -29.10 20.63
CA GLY A 122 -7.63 -29.01 21.89
C GLY A 122 -7.46 -30.34 22.63
N LEU A 123 -8.22 -31.38 22.27
CA LEU A 123 -8.33 -32.61 23.04
C LEU A 123 -7.47 -33.77 22.48
N GLU A 124 -7.42 -33.98 21.16
CA GLU A 124 -6.52 -34.95 20.52
C GLU A 124 -6.19 -34.54 19.07
N ARG A 125 -4.90 -34.35 18.75
CA ARG A 125 -4.42 -34.03 17.38
C ARG A 125 -4.36 -35.27 16.47
N LYS A 126 -5.42 -36.06 16.44
CA LYS A 126 -5.52 -37.21 15.53
C LYS A 126 -6.09 -36.76 14.20
N GLU A 127 -5.47 -37.19 13.11
CA GLU A 127 -5.91 -36.83 11.75
C GLU A 127 -7.32 -37.32 11.43
N ASP A 128 -7.74 -38.47 11.97
CA ASP A 128 -9.11 -38.95 11.81
C ASP A 128 -10.13 -37.97 12.41
N CYS A 129 -9.82 -37.34 13.54
CA CYS A 129 -10.67 -36.31 14.13
C CYS A 129 -10.76 -35.09 13.21
N LEU A 130 -9.65 -34.67 12.60
CA LEU A 130 -9.64 -33.59 11.61
C LEU A 130 -10.51 -33.93 10.42
N ARG A 131 -10.36 -35.14 9.87
CA ARG A 131 -11.15 -35.61 8.73
C ARG A 131 -12.65 -35.58 9.05
N ILE A 132 -13.06 -36.14 10.18
CA ILE A 132 -14.47 -36.17 10.62
C ILE A 132 -15.02 -34.76 10.79
N VAL A 133 -14.31 -33.89 11.50
CA VAL A 133 -14.78 -32.50 11.72
C VAL A 133 -14.89 -31.76 10.38
N PHE A 134 -13.93 -31.94 9.48
CA PHE A 134 -13.91 -31.23 8.21
C PHE A 134 -14.96 -31.77 7.22
N GLN A 135 -15.06 -33.08 7.06
CA GLN A 135 -15.95 -33.74 6.09
C GLN A 135 -17.38 -33.88 6.60
N ASP A 136 -17.58 -34.25 7.87
CA ASP A 136 -18.90 -34.61 8.38
C ASP A 136 -19.59 -33.44 9.09
N THR A 137 -18.84 -32.47 9.60
CA THR A 137 -19.40 -31.30 10.27
C THR A 137 -19.30 -30.04 9.42
N LEU A 138 -18.10 -29.65 9.03
CA LEU A 138 -17.89 -28.33 8.47
C LEU A 138 -18.33 -28.23 7.00
N THR A 139 -18.05 -29.24 6.18
CA THR A 139 -18.48 -29.30 4.77
C THR A 139 -20.01 -29.22 4.64
N PRO A 140 -20.83 -30.03 5.35
CA PRO A 140 -22.28 -29.97 5.23
C PRO A 140 -22.84 -28.65 5.75
N ASN A 141 -22.28 -28.11 6.83
CA ASN A 141 -22.67 -26.80 7.37
C ASN A 141 -22.42 -25.67 6.37
N LEU A 142 -21.26 -25.64 5.73
CA LEU A 142 -20.95 -24.66 4.68
C LEU A 142 -21.86 -24.80 3.47
N ILE A 143 -22.15 -26.03 3.03
CA ILE A 143 -23.09 -26.27 1.94
C ILE A 143 -24.51 -25.80 2.31
N ALA A 144 -24.97 -26.06 3.54
CA ALA A 144 -26.26 -25.59 4.03
C ALA A 144 -26.30 -24.05 4.10
N LEU A 145 -25.23 -23.42 4.60
CA LEU A 145 -25.08 -21.98 4.63
C LEU A 145 -25.07 -21.39 3.21
N TYR A 146 -24.39 -22.05 2.27
CA TYR A 146 -24.34 -21.66 0.86
C TYR A 146 -25.72 -21.76 0.19
N ARG A 147 -26.49 -22.82 0.47
CA ARG A 147 -27.86 -22.93 -0.03
C ARG A 147 -28.75 -21.78 0.47
N LYS A 148 -28.49 -21.27 1.68
CA LYS A 148 -29.27 -20.19 2.30
C LYS A 148 -28.81 -18.78 1.90
N TYR A 149 -27.51 -18.52 1.94
CA TYR A 149 -26.88 -17.20 1.80
C TYR A 149 -25.82 -17.11 0.70
N GLY A 150 -25.56 -18.20 0.00
CA GLY A 150 -24.54 -18.26 -1.04
C GLY A 150 -24.95 -17.54 -2.31
N ILE A 151 -23.99 -16.85 -2.89
CA ILE A 151 -24.08 -16.25 -4.23
C ILE A 151 -23.35 -17.16 -5.23
N TYR A 152 -22.08 -17.49 -4.95
CA TYR A 152 -21.25 -18.30 -5.83
C TYR A 152 -20.39 -19.29 -5.06
N MET A 153 -20.12 -20.42 -5.69
CA MET A 153 -19.20 -21.44 -5.22
C MET A 153 -18.36 -21.94 -6.38
N LEU A 154 -17.03 -21.98 -6.19
CA LEU A 154 -16.09 -22.54 -7.17
C LEU A 154 -15.29 -23.67 -6.53
N ASP A 155 -15.05 -24.73 -7.29
CA ASP A 155 -14.05 -25.72 -6.96
C ASP A 155 -12.67 -25.15 -7.37
N MET A 156 -11.65 -25.35 -6.54
CA MET A 156 -10.31 -24.78 -6.74
C MET A 156 -9.19 -25.80 -6.50
N SER A 157 -8.06 -25.56 -7.14
CA SER A 157 -6.78 -26.24 -6.90
C SER A 157 -5.66 -25.21 -6.89
N LEU A 158 -4.87 -25.17 -5.81
CA LEU A 158 -3.74 -24.27 -5.66
C LEU A 158 -2.46 -25.09 -5.50
N ALA A 159 -1.61 -25.09 -6.52
CA ALA A 159 -0.29 -25.72 -6.46
C ALA A 159 0.69 -24.88 -5.63
N ARG A 160 1.72 -25.52 -5.08
CA ARG A 160 2.77 -24.79 -4.35
C ARG A 160 3.53 -23.79 -5.23
N SER A 161 3.61 -24.00 -6.55
CA SER A 161 4.18 -23.02 -7.48
C SER A 161 3.40 -21.68 -7.53
N GLY A 162 2.22 -21.62 -6.91
CA GLY A 162 1.30 -20.49 -6.94
C GLY A 162 0.25 -20.62 -8.03
N LYS A 163 0.30 -21.63 -8.90
CA LYS A 163 -0.74 -21.86 -9.92
C LYS A 163 -2.07 -22.14 -9.23
N ALA A 164 -3.04 -21.27 -9.45
CA ALA A 164 -4.40 -21.41 -8.96
C ALA A 164 -5.32 -21.72 -10.15
N VAL A 165 -6.03 -22.84 -10.08
CA VAL A 165 -7.00 -23.27 -11.08
C VAL A 165 -8.37 -23.28 -10.45
N PHE A 166 -9.35 -22.69 -11.14
CA PHE A 166 -10.73 -22.60 -10.72
C PHE A 166 -11.62 -23.26 -11.76
N GLN A 167 -12.46 -24.18 -11.32
CA GLN A 167 -13.44 -24.84 -12.17
C GLN A 167 -14.82 -24.28 -11.84
N TYR A 168 -15.53 -23.86 -12.88
CA TYR A 168 -16.87 -23.30 -12.76
C TYR A 168 -17.93 -24.41 -12.95
N PRO A 169 -18.53 -24.94 -11.86
CA PRO A 169 -19.53 -25.99 -11.99
C PRO A 169 -20.83 -25.40 -12.59
N GLN A 170 -21.27 -25.96 -13.72
CA GLN A 170 -22.43 -25.46 -14.47
C GLN A 170 -23.76 -25.56 -13.69
N ASP A 171 -23.83 -26.41 -12.67
CA ASP A 171 -25.05 -26.83 -11.97
C ASP A 171 -25.25 -26.22 -10.56
N ARG A 172 -24.32 -25.38 -10.06
CA ARG A 172 -24.27 -25.04 -8.62
C ARG A 172 -24.62 -23.60 -8.24
N PHE A 173 -25.62 -23.03 -8.91
CA PHE A 173 -26.17 -21.73 -8.51
C PHE A 173 -27.22 -21.90 -7.42
N SER A 174 -27.17 -21.04 -6.39
CA SER A 174 -28.34 -20.88 -5.52
C SER A 174 -29.49 -20.26 -6.32
N LYS A 175 -30.75 -20.58 -5.99
CA LYS A 175 -31.92 -19.94 -6.66
C LYS A 175 -31.86 -18.40 -6.63
N LYS A 176 -31.22 -17.82 -5.60
CA LYS A 176 -31.02 -16.37 -5.48
C LYS A 176 -29.88 -15.84 -6.34
N ALA A 177 -28.85 -16.65 -6.60
CA ALA A 177 -27.81 -16.32 -7.58
C ALA A 177 -28.41 -16.15 -8.98
N PHE A 178 -29.52 -16.84 -9.28
CA PHE A 178 -30.24 -16.70 -10.55
C PHE A 178 -30.79 -15.29 -10.79
N ASP A 179 -31.26 -14.59 -9.75
CA ASP A 179 -31.76 -13.21 -9.86
C ASP A 179 -30.63 -12.21 -10.14
N TYR A 180 -29.48 -12.41 -9.49
CA TYR A 180 -28.26 -11.64 -9.78
C TYR A 180 -27.74 -11.95 -11.18
N ARG A 181 -27.70 -13.22 -11.56
CA ARG A 181 -27.23 -13.71 -12.86
C ARG A 181 -28.07 -13.14 -14.00
N ARG A 182 -29.41 -13.13 -13.90
CA ARG A 182 -30.28 -12.60 -14.98
C ARG A 182 -29.97 -11.13 -15.30
N LYS A 183 -29.60 -10.33 -14.30
CA LYS A 183 -29.21 -8.92 -14.49
C LYS A 183 -27.78 -8.78 -15.01
N ALA A 184 -26.86 -9.62 -14.55
CA ALA A 184 -25.45 -9.56 -14.94
C ALA A 184 -25.14 -10.26 -16.28
N ILE A 185 -25.98 -11.19 -16.76
CA ILE A 185 -25.91 -11.76 -18.12
C ILE A 185 -25.98 -10.65 -19.18
N GLN A 186 -26.65 -9.54 -18.91
CA GLN A 186 -26.71 -8.40 -19.84
C GLN A 186 -25.37 -7.63 -19.96
N LEU A 187 -24.43 -7.82 -19.04
CA LEU A 187 -23.16 -7.09 -18.97
C LEU A 187 -21.93 -7.88 -19.45
N GLY A 188 -22.09 -9.17 -19.78
CA GLY A 188 -21.00 -10.03 -20.21
C GLY A 188 -20.12 -10.59 -19.08
N ASP A 189 -19.69 -11.84 -19.27
CA ASP A 189 -18.71 -12.63 -18.50
C ASP A 189 -18.74 -12.51 -16.96
N ILE A 190 -19.93 -12.70 -16.38
CA ILE A 190 -20.13 -12.76 -14.93
C ILE A 190 -19.26 -13.84 -14.26
N GLU A 191 -19.06 -14.97 -14.96
CA GLU A 191 -18.29 -16.09 -14.42
C GLU A 191 -16.84 -15.67 -14.17
N ARG A 192 -16.23 -14.92 -15.10
CA ARG A 192 -14.88 -14.37 -14.94
C ARG A 192 -14.79 -13.41 -13.77
N HIS A 193 -15.74 -12.47 -13.63
CA HIS A 193 -15.71 -11.51 -12.52
C HIS A 193 -15.78 -12.20 -11.16
N VAL A 194 -16.69 -13.18 -11.01
CA VAL A 194 -16.80 -13.98 -9.80
C VAL A 194 -15.51 -14.74 -9.51
N ALA A 195 -14.94 -15.37 -10.54
CA ALA A 195 -13.70 -16.11 -10.41
C ALA A 195 -12.53 -15.18 -10.03
N SER A 196 -12.44 -13.98 -10.62
CA SER A 196 -11.45 -12.97 -10.25
C SER A 196 -11.58 -12.53 -8.80
N GLU A 197 -12.79 -12.29 -8.29
CA GLU A 197 -12.97 -11.92 -6.87
C GLU A 197 -12.59 -13.05 -5.90
N LEU A 198 -12.91 -14.29 -6.25
CA LEU A 198 -12.49 -15.47 -5.49
C LEU A 198 -10.97 -15.68 -5.56
N PHE A 199 -10.35 -15.39 -6.71
CA PHE A 199 -8.91 -15.41 -6.89
C PHE A 199 -8.21 -14.33 -6.06
N PHE A 200 -8.75 -13.09 -6.03
CA PHE A 200 -8.22 -12.04 -5.17
C PHE A 200 -8.33 -12.39 -3.70
N PHE A 201 -9.44 -13.01 -3.27
CA PHE A 201 -9.57 -13.52 -1.91
C PHE A 201 -8.52 -14.61 -1.61
N LEU A 202 -8.37 -15.59 -2.50
CA LEU A 202 -7.36 -16.65 -2.35
C LEU A 202 -5.96 -16.06 -2.23
N LYS A 203 -5.63 -15.09 -3.09
CA LYS A 203 -4.33 -14.41 -3.07
C LYS A 203 -4.12 -13.65 -1.76
N ASP A 204 -5.11 -12.87 -1.30
CA ASP A 204 -5.00 -12.09 -0.06
C ASP A 204 -4.69 -12.99 1.14
N VAL A 205 -5.27 -14.19 1.20
CA VAL A 205 -5.07 -15.12 2.33
C VAL A 205 -3.83 -15.99 2.21
N CYS A 206 -3.27 -16.15 0.99
CA CYS A 206 -2.10 -16.97 0.72
C CYS A 206 -0.80 -16.17 0.56
N HIS A 207 -0.88 -14.87 0.26
CA HIS A 207 0.26 -14.01 -0.03
C HIS A 207 0.42 -12.94 1.04
N LYS A 208 1.67 -12.67 1.44
CA LYS A 208 2.02 -11.52 2.29
C LYS A 208 2.73 -10.49 1.44
N HIS A 209 2.21 -9.27 1.41
CA HIS A 209 2.83 -8.15 0.71
C HIS A 209 4.16 -7.74 1.38
N GLN A 210 5.26 -8.43 1.06
CA GLN A 210 6.59 -8.16 1.63
C GLN A 210 7.35 -7.06 0.88
N HIS A 211 7.19 -6.99 -0.45
CA HIS A 211 8.02 -6.15 -1.33
C HIS A 211 7.24 -5.13 -2.15
N HIS A 212 5.92 -5.03 -1.94
CA HIS A 212 5.09 -4.07 -2.65
C HIS A 212 3.91 -3.62 -1.78
N SER A 213 3.33 -2.48 -2.14
CA SER A 213 2.09 -2.02 -1.51
C SER A 213 0.94 -2.97 -1.88
N PRO A 214 -0.02 -3.22 -0.97
CA PRO A 214 -1.25 -3.94 -1.32
C PRO A 214 -2.01 -3.31 -2.50
N ARG A 215 -1.85 -1.99 -2.72
CA ARG A 215 -2.48 -1.29 -3.85
C ARG A 215 -1.97 -1.74 -5.22
N THR A 216 -0.82 -2.38 -5.27
CA THR A 216 -0.28 -2.92 -6.52
C THR A 216 -0.49 -4.41 -6.63
N ASP A 217 -1.36 -4.99 -5.81
CA ASP A 217 -1.59 -6.42 -5.84
C ASP A 217 -2.40 -6.85 -7.08
N THR A 218 -3.07 -5.93 -7.78
CA THR A 218 -3.83 -6.19 -9.01
C THR A 218 -2.96 -6.43 -10.26
N ILE A 219 -1.68 -6.76 -10.11
CA ILE A 219 -0.77 -6.98 -11.25
C ILE A 219 -1.07 -8.29 -11.97
N VAL A 220 -1.45 -9.31 -11.20
CA VAL A 220 -1.79 -10.64 -11.74
C VAL A 220 -3.29 -10.78 -11.71
N ASP A 221 -3.85 -11.17 -12.85
CA ASP A 221 -5.27 -11.41 -13.06
C ASP A 221 -5.52 -12.91 -13.29
N LEU A 222 -6.79 -13.24 -13.45
CA LEU A 222 -7.29 -14.54 -13.80
C LEU A 222 -7.63 -14.61 -15.29
N TYR A 223 -7.26 -15.71 -15.93
CA TYR A 223 -7.41 -15.91 -17.37
C TYR A 223 -8.29 -17.13 -17.65
N ASP A 224 -9.16 -17.04 -18.66
CA ASP A 224 -9.93 -18.20 -19.14
C ASP A 224 -8.99 -19.13 -19.93
N THR A 225 -8.74 -20.31 -19.41
CA THR A 225 -7.84 -21.32 -20.00
C THR A 225 -8.59 -22.44 -20.70
N SER A 226 -9.88 -22.28 -20.94
CA SER A 226 -10.68 -23.27 -21.67
C SER A 226 -10.26 -23.41 -23.14
N LEU A 227 -9.69 -22.35 -23.74
CA LEU A 227 -9.27 -22.32 -25.14
C LEU A 227 -7.75 -22.46 -25.33
N ASP A 228 -6.96 -21.85 -24.46
CA ASP A 228 -5.50 -21.88 -24.51
C ASP A 228 -4.94 -21.98 -23.08
N LYS A 229 -4.33 -23.12 -22.78
CA LYS A 229 -3.78 -23.44 -21.44
C LYS A 229 -2.49 -22.70 -21.13
N GLU A 230 -1.84 -22.08 -22.11
CA GLU A 230 -0.52 -21.45 -21.97
C GLU A 230 -0.59 -19.92 -22.10
N LEU A 231 -1.65 -19.38 -22.71
CA LEU A 231 -1.86 -17.93 -22.85
C LEU A 231 -1.71 -17.16 -21.53
N TRP A 232 -2.24 -17.72 -20.44
CA TRP A 232 -2.19 -17.08 -19.12
C TRP A 232 -0.76 -16.84 -18.61
N ILE A 233 0.21 -17.68 -19.01
CA ILE A 233 1.62 -17.54 -18.62
C ILE A 233 2.20 -16.27 -19.26
N ASN A 234 1.99 -16.10 -20.56
CA ASN A 234 2.46 -14.94 -21.31
C ASN A 234 1.77 -13.64 -20.85
N GLU A 235 0.47 -13.67 -20.59
CA GLU A 235 -0.26 -12.51 -20.06
C GLU A 235 0.20 -12.13 -18.64
N THR A 236 0.47 -13.13 -17.79
CA THR A 236 1.01 -12.90 -16.45
C THR A 236 2.40 -12.26 -16.51
N LEU A 237 3.30 -12.81 -17.34
CA LEU A 237 4.63 -12.25 -17.56
C LEU A 237 4.57 -10.82 -18.10
N ARG A 238 3.71 -10.58 -19.11
CA ARG A 238 3.51 -9.26 -19.69
C ARG A 238 3.05 -8.25 -18.64
N SER A 239 2.09 -8.63 -17.80
CA SER A 239 1.56 -7.77 -16.74
C SER A 239 2.61 -7.45 -15.68
N LEU A 240 3.40 -8.44 -15.26
CA LEU A 240 4.51 -8.27 -14.33
C LEU A 240 5.59 -7.34 -14.91
N TYR A 241 6.08 -7.61 -16.13
CA TYR A 241 7.09 -6.77 -16.77
C TYR A 241 6.62 -5.34 -17.00
N LYS A 242 5.37 -5.16 -17.46
CA LYS A 242 4.77 -3.83 -17.61
C LYS A 242 4.87 -3.05 -16.30
N ARG A 243 4.52 -3.70 -15.18
CA ARG A 243 4.58 -3.05 -13.86
C ARG A 243 6.01 -2.76 -13.38
N VAL A 244 6.97 -3.65 -13.64
CA VAL A 244 8.39 -3.40 -13.37
C VAL A 244 8.85 -2.15 -14.12
N LEU A 245 8.51 -2.03 -15.41
CA LEU A 245 8.86 -0.87 -16.24
C LEU A 245 8.17 0.41 -15.77
N ASP A 246 6.90 0.35 -15.35
CA ASP A 246 6.19 1.50 -14.79
C ASP A 246 6.86 2.03 -13.52
N PHE A 247 7.23 1.13 -12.59
CA PHE A 247 7.93 1.52 -11.36
C PHE A 247 9.33 2.05 -11.61
N LYS A 248 10.05 1.46 -12.57
CA LYS A 248 11.37 1.95 -13.02
C LYS A 248 11.27 3.38 -13.56
N ARG A 249 10.24 3.68 -14.35
CA ARG A 249 10.01 5.01 -14.95
C ARG A 249 9.52 6.05 -13.94
N SER A 250 8.88 5.62 -12.86
CA SER A 250 8.38 6.54 -11.82
C SER A 250 9.54 7.27 -11.13
N SER A 251 9.39 8.58 -10.94
CA SER A 251 10.36 9.43 -10.24
C SER A 251 10.28 9.34 -8.72
N ALA A 252 9.22 8.73 -8.17
CA ALA A 252 9.02 8.67 -6.73
C ALA A 252 10.16 7.89 -6.04
N THR A 253 10.50 8.35 -4.83
CA THR A 253 11.44 7.66 -3.95
C THR A 253 10.86 6.31 -3.53
N GLY A 254 11.70 5.27 -3.48
CA GLY A 254 11.26 3.92 -3.13
C GLY A 254 10.75 3.07 -4.30
N THR A 255 10.36 3.64 -5.45
CA THR A 255 9.81 2.83 -6.57
C THR A 255 10.81 1.87 -7.19
N SER A 256 12.11 2.16 -7.10
CA SER A 256 13.17 1.25 -7.57
C SER A 256 13.18 -0.04 -6.75
N TYR A 257 12.93 0.02 -5.44
CA TYR A 257 12.83 -1.18 -4.59
C TYR A 257 11.59 -2.02 -4.96
N SER A 258 10.46 -1.38 -5.23
CA SER A 258 9.26 -2.06 -5.74
C SER A 258 9.51 -2.71 -7.11
N ALA A 259 10.27 -2.06 -8.00
CA ALA A 259 10.64 -2.62 -9.30
C ALA A 259 11.53 -3.86 -9.16
N LEU A 260 12.53 -3.82 -8.27
CA LEU A 260 13.38 -4.98 -7.96
C LEU A 260 12.57 -6.13 -7.32
N GLY A 261 11.67 -5.80 -6.39
CA GLY A 261 10.77 -6.78 -5.78
C GLY A 261 9.88 -7.47 -6.82
N LEU A 262 9.30 -6.71 -7.76
CA LEU A 262 8.53 -7.26 -8.88
C LEU A 262 9.38 -8.08 -9.85
N LEU A 263 10.62 -7.68 -10.11
CA LEU A 263 11.55 -8.46 -10.94
C LEU A 263 11.90 -9.81 -10.30
N ALA A 264 11.98 -9.87 -8.96
CA ALA A 264 12.13 -11.15 -8.26
C ALA A 264 10.92 -12.08 -8.47
N TYR A 265 9.69 -11.54 -8.47
CA TYR A 265 8.50 -12.31 -8.83
C TYR A 265 8.53 -12.79 -10.29
N VAL A 266 8.97 -11.96 -11.24
CA VAL A 266 9.15 -12.37 -12.65
C VAL A 266 10.10 -13.57 -12.75
N ARG A 267 11.27 -13.49 -12.11
CA ARG A 267 12.26 -14.57 -12.12
C ARG A 267 11.70 -15.86 -11.51
N SER A 268 11.02 -15.74 -10.38
CA SER A 268 10.35 -16.85 -9.71
C SER A 268 9.28 -17.50 -10.61
N PHE A 269 8.44 -16.69 -11.26
CA PHE A 269 7.41 -17.15 -12.18
C PHE A 269 8.01 -17.90 -13.38
N LYS A 270 9.03 -17.32 -14.04
CA LYS A 270 9.75 -17.98 -15.16
C LYS A 270 10.35 -19.31 -14.74
N LYS A 271 10.95 -19.37 -13.54
CA LYS A 271 11.52 -20.60 -13.00
C LYS A 271 10.46 -21.68 -12.79
N SER A 272 9.28 -21.32 -12.28
CA SER A 272 8.21 -22.27 -12.00
C SER A 272 7.49 -22.78 -13.25
N PHE A 273 7.29 -21.95 -14.27
CA PHE A 273 6.42 -22.30 -15.41
C PHE A 273 7.13 -22.39 -16.75
N CYS A 274 8.15 -21.56 -17.03
CA CYS A 274 8.81 -21.57 -18.33
C CYS A 274 9.86 -22.69 -18.48
N ALA A 275 10.34 -23.27 -17.38
CA ALA A 275 11.30 -24.38 -17.43
C ALA A 275 10.62 -25.72 -17.76
N GLN A 276 9.41 -25.93 -17.23
CA GLN A 276 8.65 -27.17 -17.39
C GLN A 276 8.03 -27.28 -18.79
N GLU A 277 7.64 -26.16 -19.40
CA GLU A 277 6.88 -26.13 -20.67
C GLU A 277 7.76 -26.03 -21.93
N LYS A 278 9.10 -25.98 -21.79
CA LYS A 278 10.01 -25.94 -22.95
C LYS A 278 9.92 -27.17 -23.85
N GLU A 279 9.34 -28.27 -23.36
CA GLU A 279 9.09 -29.47 -24.15
C GLU A 279 8.00 -29.26 -25.23
N GLY A 280 7.12 -28.26 -25.07
CA GLY A 280 6.02 -27.97 -25.99
C GLY A 280 6.34 -27.03 -27.16
N GLY A 281 7.56 -26.48 -27.24
CA GLY A 281 7.96 -25.57 -28.32
C GLY A 281 7.38 -24.15 -28.24
N TYR A 282 6.68 -23.81 -27.16
CA TYR A 282 6.10 -22.48 -26.96
C TYR A 282 7.17 -21.44 -26.61
N GLN A 283 7.13 -20.28 -27.27
CA GLN A 283 8.05 -19.17 -27.00
C GLN A 283 7.44 -18.22 -25.96
N PHE A 284 7.99 -18.24 -24.75
CA PHE A 284 7.60 -17.33 -23.69
C PHE A 284 8.20 -15.94 -23.89
N LEU A 285 7.46 -14.91 -23.45
CA LEU A 285 8.00 -13.56 -23.34
C LEU A 285 9.25 -13.57 -22.44
N SER A 286 10.42 -13.30 -23.03
CA SER A 286 11.68 -13.19 -22.28
C SER A 286 12.32 -11.84 -22.55
N LEU A 287 12.40 -11.01 -21.50
CA LEU A 287 13.31 -9.87 -21.48
C LEU A 287 14.64 -10.28 -20.84
N ASN A 288 15.69 -9.51 -21.07
CA ASN A 288 16.96 -9.69 -20.37
C ASN A 288 16.81 -9.16 -18.93
N ASP A 289 16.52 -10.08 -18.01
CA ASP A 289 16.24 -9.77 -16.61
C ASP A 289 17.45 -9.13 -15.90
N ASP A 290 18.68 -9.52 -16.28
CA ASP A 290 19.92 -9.04 -15.66
C ASP A 290 20.27 -7.61 -16.12
N GLU A 291 20.06 -7.31 -17.40
CA GLU A 291 20.16 -5.93 -17.91
C GLU A 291 19.07 -5.03 -17.30
N LEU A 292 17.85 -5.55 -17.13
CA LEU A 292 16.76 -4.81 -16.52
C LEU A 292 17.06 -4.50 -15.04
N GLU A 293 17.55 -5.48 -14.27
CA GLU A 293 18.01 -5.29 -12.90
C GLU A 293 19.13 -4.24 -12.83
N SER A 294 20.16 -4.39 -13.66
CA SER A 294 21.30 -3.46 -13.73
C SER A 294 20.81 -2.04 -14.01
N SER A 295 19.88 -1.89 -14.95
CA SER A 295 19.29 -0.60 -15.27
C SER A 295 18.45 -0.01 -14.13
N ILE A 296 17.71 -0.84 -13.38
CA ILE A 296 16.96 -0.39 -12.17
C ILE A 296 17.93 0.07 -11.08
N ASN A 297 19.03 -0.66 -10.88
CA ASN A 297 20.07 -0.32 -9.90
C ASN A 297 20.77 0.99 -10.25
N VAL A 298 21.09 1.25 -11.53
CA VAL A 298 21.62 2.54 -11.97
C VAL A 298 20.62 3.67 -11.68
N CYS A 299 19.34 3.49 -12.03
CA CYS A 299 18.31 4.47 -11.71
C CYS A 299 18.18 4.71 -10.18
N ARG A 300 18.37 3.67 -9.37
CA ARG A 300 18.37 3.76 -7.90
C ARG A 300 19.55 4.59 -7.42
N SER A 301 20.78 4.28 -7.85
CA SER A 301 21.99 5.01 -7.45
C SER A 301 21.91 6.49 -7.84
N ILE A 302 21.39 6.82 -9.02
CA ILE A 302 21.18 8.22 -9.44
C ILE A 302 20.21 8.93 -8.49
N LYS A 303 19.10 8.28 -8.12
CA LYS A 303 18.12 8.83 -7.17
C LYS A 303 18.71 8.98 -5.78
N GLU A 304 19.44 7.98 -5.29
CA GLU A 304 20.09 7.98 -3.98
C GLU A 304 21.13 9.11 -3.90
N SER A 305 21.99 9.27 -4.90
CA SER A 305 22.93 10.40 -4.99
C SER A 305 22.22 11.75 -5.04
N ALA A 306 21.11 11.87 -5.78
CA ALA A 306 20.32 13.10 -5.82
C ALA A 306 19.69 13.42 -4.45
N THR A 307 19.20 12.40 -3.72
CA THR A 307 18.65 12.58 -2.37
C THR A 307 19.73 12.88 -1.32
N SER A 308 20.91 12.26 -1.43
CA SER A 308 22.04 12.54 -0.53
C SER A 308 22.51 13.98 -0.70
N GLY A 309 22.66 14.46 -1.94
CA GLY A 309 22.99 15.87 -2.19
C GLY A 309 21.91 16.83 -1.65
N ALA A 310 20.64 16.48 -1.77
CA ALA A 310 19.56 17.27 -1.18
C ALA A 310 19.62 17.28 0.37
N ASN A 311 19.98 16.16 0.98
CA ASN A 311 20.12 16.03 2.43
C ASN A 311 21.36 16.77 2.96
N GLU A 312 22.48 16.78 2.24
CA GLU A 312 23.66 17.58 2.57
C GLU A 312 23.34 19.07 2.53
N VAL A 313 22.65 19.54 1.48
CA VAL A 313 22.21 20.93 1.38
C VAL A 313 21.24 21.28 2.51
N ASN A 314 20.32 20.38 2.86
CA ASN A 314 19.40 20.58 3.98
C ASN A 314 20.11 20.58 5.34
N GLY A 315 21.09 19.69 5.53
CA GLY A 315 21.92 19.62 6.72
C GLY A 315 22.75 20.89 6.89
N PHE A 316 23.40 21.35 5.82
CA PHE A 316 24.12 22.61 5.81
C PHE A 316 23.23 23.81 6.14
N ARG A 317 22.02 23.88 5.56
CA ARG A 317 21.04 24.93 5.86
C ARG A 317 20.60 24.89 7.33
N LEU A 318 20.35 23.70 7.87
CA LEU A 318 19.99 23.53 9.27
C LEU A 318 21.16 23.94 10.19
N SER A 319 22.40 23.58 9.85
CA SER A 319 23.59 23.99 10.60
C SER A 319 23.78 25.50 10.59
N ILE A 320 23.61 26.18 9.45
CA ILE A 320 23.62 27.65 9.39
C ILE A 320 22.52 28.23 10.30
N PHE A 321 21.32 27.68 10.21
CA PHE A 321 20.20 28.15 11.03
C PHE A 321 20.47 27.99 12.53
N VAL A 322 20.98 26.83 12.97
CA VAL A 322 21.35 26.57 14.37
C VAL A 322 22.52 27.47 14.81
N ALA A 323 23.50 27.71 13.95
CA ALA A 323 24.62 28.60 14.25
C ALA A 323 24.14 30.05 14.46
N LEU A 324 23.31 30.56 13.55
CA LEU A 324 22.71 31.88 13.66
C LEU A 324 21.84 32.00 14.92
N PHE A 325 21.05 30.97 15.24
CA PHE A 325 20.24 30.93 16.45
C PHE A 325 21.10 30.94 17.73
N THR A 326 22.21 30.20 17.74
CA THR A 326 23.14 30.16 18.88
C THR A 326 23.81 31.51 19.11
N VAL A 327 24.30 32.15 18.05
CA VAL A 327 24.89 33.51 18.12
C VAL A 327 23.84 34.50 18.65
N TRP A 328 22.61 34.40 18.15
CA TRP A 328 21.52 35.26 18.57
C TRP A 328 21.15 35.05 20.05
N ALA A 329 21.05 33.81 20.52
CA ALA A 329 20.78 33.48 21.92
C ALA A 329 21.91 33.93 22.85
N ALA A 330 23.17 33.81 22.43
CA ALA A 330 24.34 34.28 23.19
C ALA A 330 24.34 35.80 23.34
N LEU A 331 24.03 36.54 22.26
CA LEU A 331 23.86 38.00 22.34
C LEU A 331 22.76 38.36 23.34
N PHE A 332 21.61 37.67 23.29
CA PHE A 332 20.52 37.92 24.23
C PHE A 332 20.92 37.65 25.69
N GLY A 333 21.66 36.57 25.96
CA GLY A 333 22.18 36.28 27.29
C GLY A 333 23.16 37.34 27.80
N LEU A 334 24.08 37.81 26.94
CA LEU A 334 25.00 38.90 27.29
C LEU A 334 24.27 40.22 27.57
N PHE A 335 23.24 40.55 26.78
CA PHE A 335 22.44 41.74 27.00
C PHE A 335 21.57 41.66 28.27
N GLY A 336 21.00 40.48 28.58
CA GLY A 336 20.29 40.26 29.83
C GLY A 336 21.19 40.41 31.07
N LEU A 337 22.42 39.90 31.01
CA LEU A 337 23.40 40.08 32.08
C LEU A 337 23.87 41.54 32.21
N ALA A 338 23.96 42.27 31.09
CA ALA A 338 24.30 43.69 31.11
C ALA A 338 23.19 44.56 31.71
N SER A 339 21.91 44.15 31.62
CA SER A 339 20.79 44.90 32.18
C SER A 339 20.60 44.67 33.69
N GLU A 340 20.99 43.52 34.24
CA GLU A 340 20.83 43.21 35.68
C GLU A 340 22.01 43.66 36.57
N GLY A 341 23.12 44.11 35.99
CA GLY A 341 24.34 44.43 36.74
C GLY A 341 24.53 45.93 37.04
N GLY A 342 24.26 46.35 38.28
CA GLY A 342 24.56 47.69 38.85
C GLY A 342 26.05 48.09 38.94
N LYS A 343 26.91 47.64 38.01
CA LYS A 343 28.29 48.09 37.82
C LYS A 343 28.52 48.55 36.37
N ALA A 344 27.60 49.36 35.86
CA ALA A 344 27.65 50.07 34.58
C ALA A 344 28.71 51.19 34.53
N LYS A 345 29.97 50.91 34.92
CA LYS A 345 31.05 51.91 34.86
C LYS A 345 32.09 51.66 33.77
N GLN A 346 32.02 50.52 33.06
CA GLN A 346 32.91 50.19 31.93
C GLN A 346 32.22 50.09 30.56
N ILE A 347 30.89 50.19 30.48
CA ILE A 347 30.16 50.31 29.19
C ILE A 347 29.99 51.80 28.84
N ARG A 348 31.08 52.58 28.93
CA ARG A 348 31.03 54.05 28.80
C ARG A 348 31.35 54.55 27.39
N GLU A 349 31.43 53.65 26.42
CA GLU A 349 31.69 53.99 25.01
C GLU A 349 30.64 53.45 24.04
N LEU A 350 29.52 52.89 24.53
CA LEU A 350 28.36 52.69 23.66
C LEU A 350 27.69 54.03 23.45
N SER A 351 27.50 54.40 22.19
CA SER A 351 26.73 55.57 21.80
C SER A 351 25.30 55.46 22.34
N LEU A 352 24.67 56.59 22.65
CA LEU A 352 23.26 56.64 23.10
C LEU A 352 22.33 55.85 22.16
N LEU A 353 22.65 55.85 20.87
CA LEU A 353 21.90 55.14 19.84
C LEU A 353 21.93 53.60 20.00
N GLU A 354 23.04 53.04 20.46
CA GLU A 354 23.17 51.59 20.70
C GLU A 354 22.39 51.16 21.94
N ILE A 355 22.40 51.98 22.99
CA ILE A 355 21.64 51.73 24.22
C ILE A 355 20.14 51.77 23.93
N ASP A 356 19.68 52.77 23.17
CA ASP A 356 18.27 52.93 22.82
C ASP A 356 17.79 51.81 21.88
N PHE A 357 18.62 51.37 20.95
CA PHE A 357 18.31 50.24 20.09
C PHE A 357 18.16 48.94 20.89
N VAL A 358 19.05 48.68 21.85
CA VAL A 358 18.98 47.51 22.74
C VAL A 358 17.73 47.58 23.62
N ASN A 359 17.42 48.73 24.19
CA ASN A 359 16.21 48.91 25.00
C ASN A 359 14.92 48.71 24.17
N ALA A 360 14.88 49.18 22.93
CA ALA A 360 13.75 48.95 22.03
C ALA A 360 13.54 47.47 21.69
N LEU A 361 14.62 46.71 21.52
CA LEU A 361 14.60 45.26 21.31
C LEU A 361 14.15 44.50 22.55
N LEU A 362 14.64 44.88 23.74
CA LEU A 362 14.25 44.27 25.02
C LEU A 362 12.78 44.57 25.38
N ALA A 363 12.30 45.78 25.09
CA ALA A 363 10.91 46.18 25.33
C ALA A 363 9.91 45.47 24.40
N ASN A 364 10.37 44.96 23.25
CA ASN A 364 9.52 44.34 22.24
C ASN A 364 10.11 43.01 21.75
N PRO A 365 10.09 41.95 22.58
CA PRO A 365 10.69 40.65 22.24
C PRO A 365 10.03 39.97 21.02
N LEU A 366 8.86 40.45 20.57
CA LEU A 366 8.22 39.96 19.34
C LEU A 366 8.88 40.52 18.06
N ILE A 367 9.44 41.74 18.10
CA ILE A 367 10.20 42.31 16.96
C ILE A 367 11.42 41.43 16.66
N LEU A 368 12.01 40.89 17.72
CA LEU A 368 13.10 39.93 17.66
C LEU A 368 12.72 38.58 17.01
N LEU A 369 11.43 38.22 16.99
CA LEU A 369 10.95 37.04 16.26
C LEU A 369 10.71 37.31 14.78
N LEU A 370 10.65 38.57 14.32
CA LEU A 370 10.40 38.89 12.90
C LEU A 370 11.49 38.37 11.96
N PRO A 371 12.80 38.46 12.27
CA PRO A 371 13.83 37.80 11.48
C PRO A 371 13.66 36.28 11.47
N PHE A 372 13.29 35.67 12.61
CA PHE A 372 13.05 34.24 12.70
C PHE A 372 11.85 33.82 11.84
N TRP A 373 10.72 34.52 11.93
CA TRP A 373 9.55 34.29 11.10
C TRP A 373 9.85 34.52 9.63
N PHE A 374 10.59 35.59 9.29
CA PHE A 374 11.02 35.85 7.92
C PHE A 374 11.89 34.71 7.39
N PHE A 375 12.88 34.24 8.15
CA PHE A 375 13.72 33.10 7.76
C PHE A 375 12.95 31.78 7.73
N ALA A 376 12.03 31.55 8.65
CA ALA A 376 11.19 30.35 8.70
C ALA A 376 10.20 30.32 7.51
N ILE A 377 9.61 31.47 7.16
CA ILE A 377 8.78 31.64 5.96
C ILE A 377 9.63 31.46 4.71
N LEU A 378 10.80 32.11 4.62
CA LEU A 378 11.72 31.94 3.49
C LEU A 378 12.14 30.48 3.32
N HIS A 379 12.45 29.80 4.43
CA HIS A 379 12.82 28.38 4.45
C HIS A 379 11.65 27.46 4.09
N ALA A 380 10.44 27.72 4.61
CA ALA A 380 9.23 26.97 4.28
C ALA A 380 8.84 27.16 2.80
N SER A 381 8.92 28.39 2.29
CA SER A 381 8.73 28.73 0.88
C SER A 381 9.83 28.14 0.00
N MET A 382 11.06 27.95 0.49
CA MET A 382 12.10 27.24 -0.24
C MET A 382 11.95 25.71 -0.20
N ARG A 383 11.33 25.14 0.83
CA ARG A 383 11.03 23.70 0.92
C ARG A 383 9.89 23.27 0.02
N SER A 384 8.86 24.10 -0.16
CA SER A 384 7.72 23.79 -1.03
C SER A 384 8.09 23.81 -2.52
N VAL A 385 9.24 24.40 -2.86
CA VAL A 385 9.71 24.52 -4.23
C VAL A 385 10.78 23.45 -4.49
N ALA A 386 10.32 22.22 -4.73
CA ALA A 386 11.15 21.03 -4.89
C ALA A 386 12.10 21.06 -6.12
N LYS A 387 12.09 22.14 -6.92
CA LYS A 387 13.02 22.36 -8.02
C LYS A 387 13.51 23.82 -8.04
N PRO A 388 14.83 24.10 -8.00
CA PRO A 388 15.38 25.46 -8.10
C PRO A 388 14.90 26.25 -9.32
N THR A 389 14.48 25.55 -10.39
CA THR A 389 13.90 26.13 -11.60
C THR A 389 12.49 26.70 -11.39
N GLU A 390 11.71 26.16 -10.45
CA GLU A 390 10.39 26.68 -10.10
C GLU A 390 10.49 27.88 -9.15
N PHE A 391 11.53 27.96 -8.31
CA PHE A 391 11.76 29.14 -7.47
C PHE A 391 12.15 30.34 -8.33
N LYS A 392 12.99 30.11 -9.34
CA LYS A 392 13.25 31.08 -10.40
C LYS A 392 11.95 31.47 -11.12
N ARG A 393 11.03 30.53 -11.43
CA ARG A 393 9.73 30.88 -12.02
C ARG A 393 8.86 31.71 -11.08
N ILE A 394 8.77 31.39 -9.79
CA ILE A 394 7.98 32.18 -8.82
C ILE A 394 8.56 33.59 -8.67
N LEU A 395 9.89 33.72 -8.57
CA LEU A 395 10.57 35.03 -8.62
C LEU A 395 10.49 35.71 -9.99
N PHE A 396 10.25 35.01 -11.10
CA PHE A 396 10.02 35.66 -12.40
C PHE A 396 8.55 35.98 -12.67
N VAL A 397 7.62 35.29 -11.98
CA VAL A 397 6.17 35.50 -12.08
C VAL A 397 5.76 36.71 -11.26
N ILE A 398 6.42 36.96 -10.12
CA ILE A 398 6.25 38.23 -9.41
C ILE A 398 6.94 39.31 -10.27
N PRO A 399 6.20 40.26 -10.86
CA PRO A 399 6.78 41.32 -11.68
C PRO A 399 7.89 42.02 -10.90
N LYS A 400 9.00 42.37 -11.56
CA LYS A 400 10.13 43.05 -10.91
C LYS A 400 9.70 44.31 -10.14
N SER A 401 8.63 44.97 -10.59
CA SER A 401 8.00 46.09 -9.89
C SER A 401 7.41 45.71 -8.53
N ILE A 402 6.80 44.53 -8.38
CA ILE A 402 6.26 44.03 -7.11
C ILE A 402 7.40 43.58 -6.18
N GLN A 403 8.47 42.99 -6.71
CA GLN A 403 9.65 42.65 -5.89
C GLN A 403 10.33 43.90 -5.34
N LEU A 404 10.48 44.91 -6.20
CA LEU A 404 10.98 46.21 -5.81
C LEU A 404 10.05 46.87 -4.79
N LEU A 405 8.72 46.76 -4.97
CA LEU A 405 7.74 47.25 -4.01
C LEU A 405 7.87 46.55 -2.65
N ILE A 406 8.03 45.23 -2.61
CA ILE A 406 8.22 44.48 -1.36
C ILE A 406 9.50 44.92 -0.66
N LEU A 407 10.60 45.09 -1.40
CA LEU A 407 11.87 45.60 -0.86
C LEU A 407 11.76 47.05 -0.37
N ILE A 408 11.06 47.91 -1.11
CA ILE A 408 10.76 49.28 -0.71
C ILE A 408 9.89 49.28 0.54
N CYS A 409 8.84 48.46 0.62
CA CYS A 409 7.99 48.34 1.80
C CYS A 409 8.77 47.82 3.01
N LEU A 410 9.66 46.84 2.84
CA LEU A 410 10.52 46.36 3.91
C LEU A 410 11.49 47.46 4.37
N SER A 411 12.09 48.18 3.42
CA SER A 411 13.02 49.28 3.69
C SER A 411 12.32 50.45 4.39
N LEU A 412 11.11 50.80 3.96
CA LEU A 412 10.28 51.84 4.57
C LEU A 412 9.76 51.42 5.95
N LEU A 413 9.44 50.14 6.15
CA LEU A 413 9.07 49.62 7.46
C LEU A 413 10.24 49.72 8.44
N LEU A 414 11.44 49.29 8.01
CA LEU A 414 12.66 49.38 8.80
C LEU A 414 13.06 50.85 9.07
N SER A 415 12.93 51.72 8.07
CA SER A 415 13.20 53.15 8.20
C SER A 415 12.16 53.85 9.06
N GLY A 416 10.89 53.45 8.98
CA GLY A 416 9.80 53.97 9.78
C GLY A 416 9.91 53.58 11.25
N VAL A 417 10.33 52.34 11.54
CA VAL A 417 10.68 51.91 12.90
C VAL A 417 11.88 52.70 13.42
N GLY A 418 12.89 52.96 12.58
CA GLY A 418 14.03 53.82 12.92
C GLY A 418 13.61 55.26 13.23
N LEU A 419 12.79 55.87 12.38
CA LEU A 419 12.29 57.24 12.55
C LEU A 419 11.34 57.37 13.75
N TRP A 420 10.47 56.39 13.99
CA TRP A 420 9.60 56.35 15.17
C TRP A 420 10.41 56.34 16.47
N ASN A 421 11.51 55.60 16.49
CA ASN A 421 12.43 55.60 17.63
C ASN A 421 13.15 56.94 17.78
N ILE A 422 13.47 57.64 16.68
CA ILE A 422 14.03 59.00 16.71
C ILE A 422 12.99 60.03 17.21
N PHE A 423 11.73 59.95 16.80
CA PHE A 423 10.67 60.85 17.28
C PHE A 423 10.42 60.71 18.78
N LYS A 424 10.40 59.46 19.29
CA LYS A 424 10.38 59.20 20.74
C LYS A 424 11.58 59.80 21.47
N TRP A 425 12.75 59.84 20.83
CA TRP A 425 13.99 60.37 21.41
C TRP A 425 14.00 61.90 21.52
N VAL A 426 13.38 62.59 20.56
CA VAL A 426 13.26 64.06 20.54
C VAL A 426 12.12 64.57 21.45
N GLY A 427 11.32 63.67 22.05
CA GLY A 427 10.27 64.02 22.99
C GLY A 427 8.99 64.53 22.34
N PHE A 428 8.65 64.03 21.15
CA PHE A 428 7.36 64.25 20.48
C PHE A 428 6.40 63.07 20.69
#